data_AF-A0A0M0J4W3-F1
#
_entry.id   AF-A0A0M0J4W3-F1
#
_cell.length_a   1.000
_cell.length_b   1.000
_cell.length_c   1.000
_cell.angle_alpha   90.00
_cell.angle_beta   90.00
_cell.angle_gamma   90.00
#
_symmetry.space_group_name_H-M   'P 1'
#
loop_
_entity.id
_entity.type
_entity.pdbx_description
1 polymer ?
#
loop_
_entity_poly.entity_id
_entity_poly.type
_entity_poly.pdbx_seq_one_letter_code
_entity_poly.pdbx_strand_id
1 'polypeptide(L)'
;MNGLAELGRKCRQKHGFLDHYSFGVRWEVYRRFHKEEGFQLRATDLKPPPPYVSLDAEMLQTIFCLCPSGTGWGMRVFHSAALGCIPVLIQRDEASAYPPVLQAFEGLLLDWDAIAVRLEPRDLPQLPMILRRLAANTTALMSKRHALAAVWTRLLWREALPLEVRLILAHAPDAFDSLMQSLALRLKYGLRGAGDAWHP
;
A
#
# COMPACT_ATOMS: atom_id res chain seq x y z
N MET A 1 -32.47 0.76 -6.50
CA MET A 1 -31.85 -0.59 -6.39
C MET A 1 -30.83 -0.72 -7.52
N ASN A 2 -29.53 -0.96 -7.35
CA ASN A 2 -28.73 -1.17 -6.15
C ASN A 2 -27.24 -1.14 -6.59
N GLY A 3 -26.65 0.05 -6.81
CA GLY A 3 -25.26 0.17 -7.28
C GLY A 3 -24.25 -0.56 -6.38
N LEU A 4 -24.57 -0.67 -5.09
CA LEU A 4 -23.84 -1.50 -4.13
C LEU A 4 -23.96 -3.01 -4.39
N ALA A 5 -25.13 -3.51 -4.79
CA ALA A 5 -25.28 -4.92 -5.15
C ALA A 5 -24.70 -5.24 -6.53
N GLU A 6 -24.69 -4.29 -7.46
CA GLU A 6 -23.99 -4.43 -8.75
C GLU A 6 -22.47 -4.47 -8.53
N LEU A 7 -21.92 -3.52 -7.77
CA LEU A 7 -20.52 -3.53 -7.35
C LEU A 7 -20.16 -4.81 -6.59
N GLY A 8 -21.00 -5.20 -5.63
CA GLY A 8 -20.82 -6.45 -4.88
C GLY A 8 -20.85 -7.69 -5.79
N ARG A 9 -21.67 -7.71 -6.85
CA ARG A 9 -21.66 -8.77 -7.87
C ARG A 9 -20.35 -8.79 -8.61
N LYS A 10 -19.89 -7.65 -9.15
CA LYS A 10 -18.60 -7.49 -9.84
C LYS A 10 -17.45 -8.04 -9.00
N CYS A 11 -17.43 -7.71 -7.71
CA CYS A 11 -16.35 -8.16 -6.83
C CYS A 11 -16.41 -9.65 -6.46
N ARG A 12 -17.55 -10.33 -6.67
CA ARG A 12 -17.75 -11.76 -6.42
C ARG A 12 -17.73 -12.63 -7.69
N GLN A 13 -17.63 -12.03 -8.88
CA GLN A 13 -17.53 -12.76 -10.14
C GLN A 13 -16.21 -13.52 -10.22
N LYS A 14 -16.29 -14.81 -10.58
CA LYS A 14 -15.16 -15.73 -10.76
C LYS A 14 -14.73 -15.83 -12.23
N HIS A 15 -13.61 -15.19 -12.59
CA HIS A 15 -12.89 -15.46 -13.84
C HIS A 15 -11.37 -15.73 -13.67
N GLY A 16 -10.94 -17.01 -13.81
CA GLY A 16 -9.54 -17.46 -13.89
C GLY A 16 -8.72 -17.31 -12.59
N PHE A 17 -7.40 -17.46 -12.65
CA PHE A 17 -6.48 -17.22 -11.50
C PHE A 17 -6.71 -15.86 -10.77
N LEU A 18 -7.43 -14.94 -11.40
CA LEU A 18 -7.87 -13.63 -10.92
C LEU A 18 -9.33 -13.62 -10.44
N ASP A 19 -9.84 -14.77 -10.00
CA ASP A 19 -11.27 -15.09 -9.80
C ASP A 19 -12.00 -14.16 -8.80
N HIS A 20 -11.31 -13.26 -8.11
CA HIS A 20 -11.95 -12.20 -7.36
C HIS A 20 -11.19 -10.88 -7.60
N TYR A 21 -11.91 -9.82 -7.98
CA TYR A 21 -11.32 -8.48 -8.09
C TYR A 21 -10.60 -8.15 -6.78
N SER A 22 -9.27 -8.04 -6.87
CA SER A 22 -8.42 -7.73 -5.72
C SER A 22 -8.52 -8.74 -4.58
N PHE A 23 -8.65 -10.03 -4.94
CA PHE A 23 -8.79 -11.16 -4.02
C PHE A 23 -9.96 -10.99 -3.03
N GLY A 24 -10.98 -10.19 -3.39
CA GLY A 24 -12.11 -9.85 -2.52
C GLY A 24 -11.79 -8.86 -1.40
N VAL A 25 -10.51 -8.57 -1.11
CA VAL A 25 -10.09 -7.73 0.03
C VAL A 25 -10.60 -6.29 -0.12
N ARG A 26 -10.49 -5.70 -1.31
CA ARG A 26 -10.99 -4.32 -1.56
C ARG A 26 -12.49 -4.20 -1.31
N TRP A 27 -13.25 -5.18 -1.77
CA TRP A 27 -14.69 -5.24 -1.54
C TRP A 27 -14.99 -5.42 -0.07
N GLU A 28 -14.27 -6.29 0.63
CA GLU A 28 -14.53 -6.56 2.03
C GLU A 28 -14.23 -5.35 2.92
N VAL A 29 -13.14 -4.63 2.64
CA VAL A 29 -12.82 -3.33 3.25
C VAL A 29 -13.97 -2.34 3.00
N TYR A 30 -14.40 -2.17 1.75
CA TYR A 30 -15.45 -1.23 1.42
C TYR A 30 -16.78 -1.59 2.10
N ARG A 31 -17.23 -2.85 1.95
CA ARG A 31 -18.48 -3.37 2.51
C ARG A 31 -18.57 -3.13 4.02
N ARG A 32 -17.47 -3.34 4.75
CA ARG A 32 -17.42 -3.16 6.20
C ARG A 32 -17.32 -1.70 6.62
N PHE A 33 -16.47 -0.90 5.96
CA PHE A 33 -16.01 0.38 6.52
C PHE A 33 -16.45 1.62 5.76
N HIS A 34 -17.18 1.51 4.64
CA HIS A 34 -17.61 2.71 3.87
C HIS A 34 -18.56 3.65 4.64
N LYS A 35 -19.09 3.21 5.79
CA LYS A 35 -19.90 4.01 6.71
C LYS A 35 -19.27 4.15 8.10
N GLU A 36 -18.09 3.59 8.29
CA GLU A 36 -17.38 3.63 9.58
C GLU A 36 -16.82 5.04 9.79
N GLU A 37 -17.01 5.60 10.98
CA GLU A 37 -16.46 6.91 11.32
C GLU A 37 -14.93 6.90 11.21
N GLY A 38 -14.36 7.93 10.58
CA GLY A 38 -12.93 8.04 10.33
C GLY A 38 -12.43 7.29 9.09
N PHE A 39 -13.30 6.58 8.37
CA PHE A 39 -12.95 5.93 7.09
C PHE A 39 -13.53 6.71 5.91
N GLN A 40 -12.65 7.20 5.03
CA GLN A 40 -13.03 7.84 3.77
C GLN A 40 -12.83 6.87 2.61
N LEU A 41 -13.87 6.10 2.27
CA LEU A 41 -13.82 5.11 1.19
C LEU A 41 -14.71 5.51 0.02
N ARG A 42 -14.08 5.75 -1.14
CA ARG A 42 -14.78 6.08 -2.39
C ARG A 42 -14.72 4.90 -3.33
N ALA A 43 -15.88 4.34 -3.66
CA ALA A 43 -16.00 3.36 -4.74
C ALA A 43 -16.33 4.09 -6.03
N THR A 44 -15.30 4.47 -6.80
CA THR A 44 -15.43 5.16 -8.09
C THR A 44 -16.17 4.33 -9.15
N ASP A 45 -16.21 3.02 -8.97
CA ASP A 45 -16.96 2.06 -9.80
C ASP A 45 -18.48 2.10 -9.57
N LEU A 46 -18.97 2.83 -8.56
CA LEU A 46 -20.41 2.98 -8.33
C LEU A 46 -21.08 3.79 -9.44
N LYS A 47 -22.36 3.49 -9.70
CA LYS A 47 -23.20 4.22 -10.64
C LYS A 47 -24.43 4.79 -9.93
N PRO A 48 -24.65 6.12 -9.95
CA PRO A 48 -23.71 7.15 -10.41
C PRO A 48 -22.44 7.18 -9.53
N PRO A 49 -21.30 7.67 -10.05
CA PRO A 49 -20.08 7.78 -9.24
C PRO A 49 -20.31 8.77 -8.08
N PRO A 50 -19.60 8.61 -6.96
CA PRO A 50 -19.61 9.61 -5.90
C PRO A 50 -19.11 10.97 -6.46
N PRO A 51 -19.48 12.10 -5.84
CA PRO A 51 -18.95 13.41 -6.20
C PRO A 51 -17.42 13.38 -6.26
N TYR A 52 -16.86 14.07 -7.26
CA TYR A 52 -15.42 14.17 -7.40
C TYR A 52 -14.82 14.86 -6.18
N VAL A 53 -13.83 14.20 -5.59
CA VAL A 53 -12.99 14.72 -4.52
C VAL A 53 -11.54 14.47 -4.92
N SER A 54 -10.66 15.42 -4.61
CA SER A 54 -9.23 15.22 -4.84
C SER A 54 -8.72 14.15 -3.86
N LEU A 55 -8.38 12.98 -4.39
CA LEU A 55 -7.81 11.88 -3.60
C LEU A 55 -6.54 12.35 -2.88
N ASP A 56 -5.69 13.10 -3.57
CA ASP A 56 -4.44 13.62 -3.02
C ASP A 56 -4.69 14.56 -1.83
N ALA A 57 -5.72 15.41 -1.92
CA ALA A 57 -6.10 16.30 -0.83
C ALA A 57 -6.64 15.52 0.38
N GLU A 58 -7.46 14.48 0.16
CA GLU A 58 -7.92 13.59 1.25
C GLU A 58 -6.72 12.85 1.87
N MET A 59 -5.78 12.36 1.07
CA MET A 59 -4.60 11.62 1.54
C MET A 59 -3.63 12.49 2.34
N LEU A 60 -3.39 13.73 1.92
CA LEU A 60 -2.54 14.70 2.66
C LEU A 60 -3.06 15.04 4.06
N GLN A 61 -4.38 14.90 4.27
CA GLN A 61 -5.03 15.15 5.57
C GLN A 61 -5.24 13.85 6.39
N THR A 62 -4.87 12.70 5.83
CA THR A 62 -5.13 11.40 6.44
C THR A 62 -3.86 10.81 7.06
N ILE A 63 -4.01 10.13 8.20
CA ILE A 63 -2.88 9.47 8.89
C ILE A 63 -2.50 8.15 8.21
N PHE A 64 -3.51 7.34 7.86
CA PHE A 64 -3.36 5.98 7.34
C PHE A 64 -4.10 5.81 6.01
N CYS A 65 -3.42 5.24 5.00
CA CYS A 65 -4.01 5.00 3.69
C CYS A 65 -4.14 3.50 3.43
N LEU A 66 -5.37 3.02 3.28
CA LEU A 66 -5.63 1.62 3.01
C LEU A 66 -5.09 1.21 1.65
N CYS A 67 -4.16 0.26 1.68
CA CYS A 67 -3.52 -0.35 0.52
C CYS A 67 -3.84 -1.85 0.45
N PRO A 68 -5.13 -2.24 0.41
CA PRO A 68 -5.50 -3.64 0.25
C PRO A 68 -4.99 -4.18 -1.08
N SER A 69 -4.52 -5.43 -1.04
CA SER A 69 -3.99 -6.14 -2.18
C SER A 69 -4.95 -6.06 -3.37
N GLY A 70 -4.36 -5.93 -4.56
CA GLY A 70 -5.02 -6.13 -5.84
C GLY A 70 -4.38 -7.30 -6.56
N THR A 71 -4.52 -7.37 -7.88
CA THR A 71 -3.65 -8.23 -8.67
C THR A 71 -2.23 -7.63 -8.71
N GLY A 72 -1.29 -8.21 -7.97
CA GLY A 72 0.12 -7.79 -7.96
C GLY A 72 0.42 -6.50 -7.19
N TRP A 73 1.41 -5.74 -7.66
CA TRP A 73 1.87 -4.51 -7.02
C TRP A 73 0.91 -3.37 -7.31
N GLY A 74 0.33 -2.78 -6.27
CA GLY A 74 -0.63 -1.69 -6.42
C GLY A 74 0.03 -0.31 -6.31
N MET A 75 -0.33 0.61 -7.22
CA MET A 75 0.07 2.03 -7.15
C MET A 75 -0.29 2.70 -5.82
N ARG A 76 -1.30 2.20 -5.09
CA ARG A 76 -1.79 2.75 -3.82
C ARG A 76 -0.67 2.93 -2.79
N VAL A 77 0.23 1.96 -2.68
CA VAL A 77 1.31 1.97 -1.70
C VAL A 77 2.27 3.12 -2.00
N PHE A 78 2.73 3.22 -3.24
CA PHE A 78 3.61 4.29 -3.70
C PHE A 78 2.96 5.66 -3.57
N HIS A 79 1.69 5.78 -3.94
CA HIS A 79 0.94 7.02 -3.84
C HIS A 79 0.79 7.47 -2.37
N SER A 80 0.46 6.53 -1.47
CA SER A 80 0.37 6.82 -0.03
C SER A 80 1.70 7.25 0.56
N ALA A 81 2.79 6.57 0.21
CA ALA A 81 4.12 6.93 0.66
C ALA A 81 4.54 8.32 0.17
N ALA A 82 4.28 8.64 -1.10
CA ALA A 82 4.59 9.93 -1.70
C ALA A 82 3.87 11.10 -1.01
N LEU A 83 2.64 10.87 -0.55
CA LEU A 83 1.83 11.88 0.16
C LEU A 83 1.99 11.82 1.69
N GLY A 84 2.94 11.03 2.20
CA GLY A 84 3.22 10.92 3.64
C GLY A 84 2.11 10.26 4.46
N CYS A 85 1.15 9.61 3.79
CA CYS A 85 0.08 8.85 4.41
C CYS A 85 0.56 7.43 4.68
N ILE A 86 0.57 6.99 5.95
CA ILE A 86 1.17 5.70 6.33
C ILE A 86 0.42 4.56 5.60
N PRO A 87 1.10 3.77 4.74
CA PRO A 87 0.45 2.68 4.01
C PRO A 87 -0.06 1.62 4.99
N VAL A 88 -1.30 1.19 4.81
CA VAL A 88 -1.87 0.03 5.51
C VAL A 88 -1.99 -1.12 4.51
N LEU A 89 -0.98 -1.97 4.49
CA LEU A 89 -0.89 -3.12 3.60
C LEU A 89 -1.81 -4.21 4.13
N ILE A 90 -2.90 -4.49 3.41
CA ILE A 90 -3.77 -5.65 3.70
C ILE A 90 -3.49 -6.67 2.61
N GLN A 91 -2.48 -7.50 2.86
CA GLN A 91 -1.86 -8.36 1.86
C GLN A 91 -1.63 -9.75 2.46
N ARG A 92 -2.63 -10.60 2.33
CA ARG A 92 -2.47 -12.05 2.39
C ARG A 92 -3.74 -12.65 1.81
N ASP A 93 -3.61 -13.74 1.07
CA ASP A 93 -4.75 -14.59 0.78
C ASP A 93 -4.42 -15.90 1.49
N GLU A 94 -4.99 -16.10 2.68
CA GLU A 94 -4.81 -17.32 3.47
C GLU A 94 -5.25 -18.57 2.68
N ALA A 95 -6.07 -18.40 1.64
CA ALA A 95 -6.53 -19.47 0.76
C ALA A 95 -5.62 -19.67 -0.49
N SER A 96 -4.60 -18.83 -0.68
CA SER A 96 -3.73 -18.86 -1.85
C SER A 96 -2.41 -19.55 -1.51
N ALA A 97 -2.00 -20.51 -2.34
CA ALA A 97 -0.67 -21.12 -2.32
C ALA A 97 0.48 -20.13 -2.68
N TYR A 98 0.17 -18.84 -2.90
CA TYR A 98 1.14 -17.83 -3.30
C TYR A 98 1.76 -17.12 -2.10
N PRO A 99 3.09 -16.88 -2.11
CA PRO A 99 3.77 -16.15 -1.06
C PRO A 99 3.27 -14.69 -0.96
N PRO A 100 3.42 -14.03 0.20
CA PRO A 100 3.11 -12.62 0.34
C PRO A 100 3.87 -11.78 -0.69
N VAL A 101 3.22 -10.75 -1.20
CA VAL A 101 3.81 -9.84 -2.18
C VAL A 101 4.81 -8.94 -1.46
N LEU A 102 6.10 -9.20 -1.66
CA LEU A 102 7.16 -8.28 -1.23
C LEU A 102 6.95 -6.91 -1.88
N GLN A 103 7.22 -5.86 -1.12
CA GLN A 103 7.16 -4.48 -1.57
C GLN A 103 8.48 -4.02 -2.18
N ALA A 104 8.49 -2.80 -2.74
CA ALA A 104 9.67 -2.23 -3.39
C ALA A 104 10.88 -2.26 -2.45
N PHE A 105 11.97 -2.86 -2.92
CA PHE A 105 13.25 -2.93 -2.22
C PHE A 105 13.19 -3.51 -0.80
N GLU A 106 12.14 -4.27 -0.49
CA GLU A 106 11.93 -4.90 0.81
C GLU A 106 13.06 -5.86 1.17
N GLY A 107 13.45 -5.84 2.44
CA GLY A 107 14.47 -6.72 3.03
C GLY A 107 15.92 -6.32 2.72
N LEU A 108 16.20 -5.76 1.53
CA LEU A 108 17.55 -5.32 1.17
C LEU A 108 17.84 -3.86 1.52
N LEU A 109 16.88 -2.96 1.28
CA LEU A 109 17.08 -1.53 1.49
C LEU A 109 16.00 -0.91 2.38
N LEU A 110 14.76 -1.35 2.22
CA LEU A 110 13.63 -0.76 2.92
C LEU A 110 13.05 -1.75 3.92
N ASP A 111 12.97 -1.29 5.17
CA ASP A 111 12.20 -1.93 6.22
C ASP A 111 10.75 -1.45 6.12
N TRP A 112 9.91 -2.30 5.52
CA TRP A 112 8.50 -1.99 5.34
C TRP A 112 7.70 -2.06 6.65
N ASP A 113 8.18 -2.76 7.67
CA ASP A 113 7.52 -2.82 8.97
C ASP A 113 7.72 -1.51 9.74
N ALA A 114 8.82 -0.81 9.49
CA ALA A 114 9.06 0.53 10.00
C ALA A 114 8.16 1.59 9.35
N ILE A 115 7.85 1.49 8.05
CA ILE A 115 7.16 2.56 7.29
C ILE A 115 5.69 2.31 7.00
N ALA A 116 5.20 1.07 7.17
CA ALA A 116 3.82 0.68 6.90
C ALA A 116 3.18 -0.10 8.06
N VAL A 117 1.87 -0.26 8.01
CA VAL A 117 1.11 -1.17 8.87
C VAL A 117 0.75 -2.40 8.04
N ARG A 118 1.21 -3.57 8.44
CA ARG A 118 0.88 -4.84 7.77
C ARG A 118 -0.25 -5.55 8.50
N LEU A 119 -1.26 -5.94 7.73
CA LEU A 119 -2.44 -6.65 8.20
C LEU A 119 -2.82 -7.75 7.21
N GLU A 120 -3.56 -8.72 7.71
CA GLU A 120 -4.12 -9.81 6.95
C GLU A 120 -5.64 -9.66 6.85
N PRO A 121 -6.32 -10.31 5.90
CA PRO A 121 -7.78 -10.24 5.81
C PRO A 121 -8.49 -10.65 7.12
N ARG A 122 -7.91 -11.57 7.89
CA ARG A 122 -8.44 -11.96 9.21
C ARG A 122 -8.42 -10.83 10.25
N ASP A 123 -7.61 -9.80 10.05
CA ASP A 123 -7.52 -8.64 10.95
C ASP A 123 -8.58 -7.58 10.62
N LEU A 124 -9.25 -7.67 9.46
CA LEU A 124 -10.28 -6.71 9.05
C LEU A 124 -11.33 -6.45 10.14
N PRO A 125 -11.90 -7.44 10.86
CA PRO A 125 -12.84 -7.17 11.95
C PRO A 125 -12.31 -6.21 13.04
N GLN A 126 -10.99 -6.17 13.24
CA GLN A 126 -10.30 -5.34 14.23
C GLN A 126 -9.64 -4.10 13.64
N LEU A 127 -9.73 -3.88 12.33
CA LEU A 127 -9.04 -2.80 11.62
C LEU A 127 -9.26 -1.40 12.26
N PRO A 128 -10.49 -0.95 12.58
CA PRO A 128 -10.69 0.35 13.22
C PRO A 128 -10.01 0.45 14.58
N MET A 129 -10.03 -0.62 15.37
CA MET A 129 -9.40 -0.65 16.70
C MET A 129 -7.88 -0.59 16.58
N ILE A 130 -7.29 -1.36 15.67
CA ILE A 130 -5.84 -1.38 15.43
C ILE A 130 -5.34 0.01 15.03
N LEU A 131 -5.98 0.63 14.04
CA LEU A 131 -5.58 1.95 13.55
C LEU A 131 -5.79 3.03 14.62
N ARG A 132 -6.90 3.02 15.37
CA ARG A 132 -7.12 3.97 16.47
C ARG A 132 -6.08 3.83 17.58
N ARG A 133 -5.75 2.60 17.98
CA ARG A 133 -4.71 2.34 18.99
C ARG A 133 -3.35 2.83 18.53
N LEU A 134 -2.99 2.60 17.27
CA LEU A 134 -1.75 3.10 16.71
C LEU A 134 -1.73 4.64 16.62
N ALA A 135 -2.85 5.26 16.22
CA ALA A 135 -2.96 6.72 16.18
C ALA A 135 -2.83 7.36 17.57
N ALA A 136 -3.39 6.72 18.59
CA ALA A 136 -3.30 7.17 19.98
C ALA A 136 -1.91 6.96 20.60
N ASN A 137 -1.10 6.06 20.06
CA ASN A 137 0.29 5.86 20.47
C ASN A 137 1.21 6.83 19.71
N THR A 138 1.38 8.04 20.25
CA THR A 138 2.20 9.10 19.65
C THR A 138 3.60 8.64 19.28
N THR A 139 4.27 7.87 20.14
CA THR A 139 5.64 7.40 19.89
C THR A 139 5.69 6.45 18.69
N ALA A 140 4.80 5.45 18.65
CA ALA A 140 4.75 4.50 17.54
C ALA A 140 4.35 5.18 16.22
N LEU A 141 3.36 6.09 16.28
CA LEU A 141 2.93 6.85 15.11
C LEU A 141 4.05 7.73 14.56
N MET A 142 4.72 8.50 15.41
CA MET A 142 5.80 9.40 14.99
C MET A 142 7.01 8.62 14.47
N SER A 143 7.33 7.47 15.06
CA SER A 143 8.36 6.56 14.55
C SER A 143 8.07 6.15 13.11
N LYS A 144 6.83 5.73 12.80
CA LYS A 144 6.42 5.37 11.44
C LYS A 144 6.46 6.55 10.47
N ARG A 145 5.96 7.73 10.89
CA ARG A 145 6.02 8.95 10.06
C ARG A 145 7.45 9.35 9.74
N HIS A 146 8.34 9.31 10.72
CA HIS A 146 9.75 9.65 10.53
C HIS A 146 10.44 8.65 9.60
N ALA A 147 10.23 7.35 9.81
CA ALA A 147 10.78 6.31 8.95
C ALA A 147 10.29 6.47 7.50
N LEU A 148 8.98 6.73 7.30
CA LEU A 148 8.42 6.99 5.97
C LEU A 148 9.02 8.24 5.33
N ALA A 149 9.12 9.35 6.08
CA ALA A 149 9.71 10.60 5.60
C ALA A 149 11.19 10.46 5.22
N ALA A 150 11.92 9.53 5.85
CA ALA A 150 13.32 9.26 5.53
C ALA A 150 13.51 8.50 4.21
N VAL A 151 12.49 7.80 3.72
CA VAL A 151 12.64 6.87 2.58
C VAL A 151 11.67 7.10 1.42
N TRP A 152 10.65 7.96 1.54
CA TRP A 152 9.63 8.10 0.49
C TRP A 152 10.20 8.46 -0.89
N THR A 153 11.27 9.25 -0.97
CA THR A 153 11.92 9.60 -2.25
C THR A 153 12.48 8.38 -2.97
N ARG A 154 12.95 7.37 -2.21
CA ARG A 154 13.46 6.09 -2.73
C ARG A 154 12.41 5.26 -3.45
N LEU A 155 11.14 5.61 -3.30
CA LEU A 155 10.01 4.96 -3.96
C LEU A 155 9.55 5.69 -5.22
N LEU A 156 10.17 6.81 -5.58
CA LEU A 156 9.76 7.66 -6.70
C LEU A 156 10.88 7.82 -7.72
N TRP A 157 10.51 7.88 -8.99
CA TRP A 157 11.40 8.31 -10.05
C TRP A 157 11.44 9.83 -10.06
N ARG A 158 12.55 10.42 -9.58
CA ARG A 158 12.69 11.88 -9.45
C ARG A 158 12.45 12.61 -10.75
N GLU A 159 12.80 12.01 -11.89
CA GLU A 159 12.56 12.57 -13.23
C GLU A 159 11.08 12.81 -13.54
N ALA A 160 10.17 12.09 -12.89
CA ALA A 160 8.73 12.29 -13.06
C ALA A 160 8.18 13.49 -12.27
N LEU A 161 9.01 14.15 -11.45
CA LEU A 161 8.61 15.30 -10.63
C LEU A 161 8.84 16.64 -11.35
N PRO A 162 8.06 17.69 -11.00
CA PRO A 162 8.30 19.05 -11.47
C PRO A 162 9.73 19.53 -11.18
N LEU A 163 10.28 20.40 -12.03
CA LEU A 163 11.69 20.84 -11.96
C LEU A 163 12.04 21.42 -10.59
N GLU A 164 11.17 22.25 -10.04
CA GLU A 164 11.33 22.86 -8.72
C GLU A 164 11.46 21.82 -7.61
N VAL A 165 10.68 20.74 -7.67
CA VAL A 165 10.75 19.63 -6.70
C VAL A 165 12.04 18.84 -6.90
N ARG A 166 12.44 18.60 -8.15
CA ARG A 166 13.71 17.92 -8.47
C ARG A 166 14.91 18.65 -7.89
N LEU A 167 14.92 19.98 -7.96
CA LEU A 167 16.00 20.82 -7.41
C LEU A 167 16.06 20.75 -5.89
N ILE A 168 14.90 20.77 -5.20
CA ILE A 168 14.83 20.62 -3.74
C ILE A 168 15.37 19.24 -3.30
N LEU A 169 15.08 18.20 -4.09
CA LEU A 169 15.44 16.82 -3.80
C LEU A 169 16.76 16.38 -4.47
N ALA A 170 17.61 17.31 -4.95
CA ALA A 170 18.79 16.99 -5.74
C ALA A 170 19.77 16.02 -5.05
N HIS A 171 19.83 16.06 -3.72
CA HIS A 171 20.72 15.19 -2.91
C HIS A 171 20.00 13.99 -2.27
N ALA A 172 18.67 13.92 -2.37
CA ALA A 172 17.93 12.79 -1.83
C ALA A 172 18.03 11.59 -2.79
N PRO A 173 18.23 10.37 -2.27
CA PRO A 173 18.22 9.17 -3.09
C PRO A 173 16.81 8.89 -3.60
N ASP A 174 16.70 8.43 -4.85
CA ASP A 174 15.43 8.11 -5.49
C ASP A 174 15.29 6.61 -5.84
N ALA A 175 14.27 6.26 -6.65
CA ALA A 175 14.06 4.90 -7.11
C ALA A 175 15.20 4.35 -7.98
N PHE A 176 15.86 5.20 -8.78
CA PHE A 176 17.02 4.80 -9.57
C PHE A 176 18.19 4.45 -8.63
N ASP A 177 18.48 5.32 -7.67
CA ASP A 177 19.53 5.09 -6.68
C ASP A 177 19.28 3.80 -5.90
N SER A 178 18.02 3.54 -5.53
CA SER A 178 17.62 2.35 -4.78
C SER A 178 17.75 1.06 -5.61
N LEU A 179 17.46 1.13 -6.92
CA LEU A 179 17.73 0.03 -7.84
C LEU A 179 19.24 -0.26 -7.92
N MET A 180 20.05 0.77 -8.16
CA MET A 180 21.51 0.64 -8.29
C MET A 180 22.14 0.09 -7.00
N GLN A 181 21.72 0.59 -5.85
CA GLN A 181 22.18 0.14 -4.55
C GLN A 181 21.77 -1.32 -4.29
N SER A 182 20.53 -1.71 -4.64
CA SER A 182 20.06 -3.09 -4.51
C SER A 182 20.90 -4.05 -5.35
N LEU A 183 21.20 -3.69 -6.61
CA LEU A 183 22.03 -4.49 -7.49
C LEU A 183 23.47 -4.62 -6.96
N ALA A 184 24.06 -3.53 -6.48
CA ALA A 184 25.38 -3.54 -5.88
C ALA A 184 25.46 -4.46 -4.65
N LEU A 185 24.47 -4.40 -3.75
CA LEU A 185 24.40 -5.29 -2.59
C LEU A 185 24.24 -6.76 -2.99
N ARG A 186 23.41 -7.05 -4.00
CA ARG A 186 23.25 -8.41 -4.51
C ARG A 186 24.54 -8.97 -5.09
N LEU A 187 25.28 -8.16 -5.85
CA LEU A 187 26.59 -8.54 -6.38
C LEU A 187 27.60 -8.79 -5.25
N LYS A 188 27.66 -7.89 -4.27
CA LYS A 188 28.56 -7.97 -3.11
C LYS A 188 28.32 -9.22 -2.27
N TYR A 189 27.06 -9.56 -1.99
CA TYR A 189 26.69 -10.68 -1.12
C TYR A 189 26.36 -11.96 -1.89
N GLY A 190 26.60 -12.02 -3.20
CA GLY A 190 26.30 -13.21 -4.00
C GLY A 190 24.81 -13.57 -4.06
N LEU A 191 23.90 -12.62 -3.80
CA LEU A 191 22.44 -12.80 -3.88
C LEU A 191 21.95 -12.76 -5.33
N ARG A 192 22.67 -13.44 -6.22
CA ARG A 192 22.24 -13.67 -7.61
C ARG A 192 21.18 -14.75 -7.52
N GLY A 193 19.95 -14.44 -7.95
CA GLY A 193 18.83 -15.38 -7.86
C GLY A 193 19.23 -16.72 -8.46
N ALA A 194 19.42 -17.72 -7.60
CA ALA A 194 19.81 -19.06 -7.99
C ALA A 194 19.03 -20.07 -7.15
N GLY A 195 18.16 -20.81 -7.84
CA GLY A 195 18.12 -22.27 -7.75
C GLY A 195 17.44 -22.90 -6.55
N ASP A 196 17.81 -22.55 -5.32
CA ASP A 196 17.53 -23.43 -4.19
C ASP A 196 16.93 -22.65 -3.01
N ALA A 197 15.66 -22.96 -2.74
CA ALA A 197 14.97 -22.76 -1.48
C ALA A 197 14.91 -21.33 -0.93
N TRP A 198 14.01 -20.52 -1.49
CA TRP A 198 13.28 -19.57 -0.65
C TRP A 198 12.33 -20.39 0.24
N HIS A 199 12.75 -20.68 1.48
CA HIS A 199 11.86 -21.21 2.51
C HIS A 199 11.47 -20.06 3.46
N PRO A 200 10.16 -19.83 3.68
CA PRO A 200 9.65 -18.77 4.55
C PRO A 200 10.01 -18.98 6.03
#